data_AF-A0A2N4WW48-F1
#
_entry.id   AF-A0A2N4WW48-F1
#
_cell.length_a   1.000
_cell.length_b   1.000
_cell.length_c   1.000
_cell.angle_alpha   90.00
_cell.angle_beta   90.00
_cell.angle_gamma   90.00
#
_symmetry.space_group_name_H-M   'P 1'
#
loop_
_entity.id
_entity.type
_entity.pdbx_description
1 polymer ?
#
loop_
_entity_poly.entity_id
_entity_poly.type
_entity_poly.pdbx_seq_one_letter_code
_entity_poly.pdbx_strand_id
1 'polypeptide(L)'
;MEPADFLPFLGWIIAGAFTLGAGGILASFQTTRMKIKNGYPLEGMWGQSLKPGSDKQTAQRVTLLTQENAELRAELGAIKDRLANVERIVTDGGYHLGAEIDALRDRALSNLTDRQKA
;
A
#
# COMPACT_ATOMS: atom_id res chain seq x y z
N MET A 1 -32.87 -24.84 -55.90
CA MET A 1 -31.54 -25.42 -55.74
C MET A 1 -31.75 -26.74 -55.07
N GLU A 2 -31.54 -27.81 -55.82
CA GLU A 2 -31.67 -29.17 -55.29
C GLU A 2 -30.43 -29.45 -54.43
N PRO A 3 -30.53 -30.21 -53.33
CA PRO A 3 -29.38 -30.56 -52.50
C PRO A 3 -28.31 -31.35 -53.28
N ALA A 4 -28.68 -31.97 -54.40
CA ALA A 4 -27.77 -32.64 -55.33
C ALA A 4 -26.77 -31.69 -56.01
N ASP A 5 -27.09 -30.40 -56.14
CA ASP A 5 -26.21 -29.40 -56.76
C ASP A 5 -24.93 -29.14 -55.94
N PHE A 6 -24.93 -29.51 -54.65
CA PHE A 6 -23.79 -29.35 -53.72
C PHE A 6 -22.89 -30.58 -53.64
N LEU A 7 -23.31 -31.74 -54.17
CA LEU A 7 -22.52 -32.99 -54.20
C LEU A 7 -21.10 -32.82 -54.79
N PRO A 8 -20.88 -32.13 -55.92
CA PRO A 8 -19.53 -31.96 -56.47
C PRO A 8 -18.64 -31.05 -55.62
N PHE A 9 -19.24 -30.16 -54.82
CA PHE A 9 -18.51 -29.22 -53.95
C PHE A 9 -18.36 -29.74 -52.51
N LEU A 10 -18.98 -30.87 -52.18
CA LEU A 10 -19.01 -31.44 -50.83
C LEU A 10 -17.60 -31.60 -50.23
N GLY A 11 -16.64 -32.09 -51.03
CA GLY A 11 -15.25 -32.25 -50.59
C GLY A 11 -14.57 -30.93 -50.25
N TRP A 12 -14.79 -29.89 -51.06
CA TRP A 12 -14.26 -28.54 -50.82
C TRP A 12 -14.91 -27.87 -49.62
N ILE A 13 -16.21 -28.08 -49.41
CA ILE A 13 -16.94 -27.58 -48.24
C ILE A 13 -16.41 -28.21 -46.96
N ILE A 14 -16.20 -29.53 -46.95
CA ILE A 14 -15.64 -30.25 -45.80
C ILE A 14 -14.21 -29.78 -45.50
N ALA A 15 -13.36 -29.66 -46.53
CA ALA A 15 -12.00 -29.16 -46.37
C ALA A 15 -11.97 -27.70 -45.87
N GLY A 16 -12.85 -26.84 -46.39
CA GLY A 16 -13.01 -25.47 -45.94
C GLY A 16 -13.47 -25.38 -44.48
N ALA A 17 -14.45 -26.18 -44.09
CA ALA A 17 -14.93 -26.23 -42.71
C ALA A 17 -13.85 -26.72 -41.75
N PHE A 18 -13.09 -27.76 -42.14
CA PHE A 18 -12.02 -28.32 -41.32
C PHE A 18 -10.86 -27.33 -41.12
N THR A 19 -10.44 -26.65 -42.20
CA THR A 19 -9.36 -25.65 -42.14
C THR A 19 -9.73 -24.44 -41.30
N LEU A 20 -10.98 -23.95 -41.41
CA LEU A 20 -11.48 -22.87 -40.55
C LEU A 20 -11.57 -23.29 -39.08
N GLY A 21 -12.02 -24.51 -38.80
CA GLY A 21 -12.06 -25.06 -37.44
C GLY A 21 -10.67 -25.18 -36.81
N ALA A 22 -9.71 -25.75 -37.54
CA ALA A 22 -8.33 -25.88 -37.09
C ALA A 22 -7.67 -24.50 -36.89
N GLY A 23 -7.91 -23.55 -37.81
CA GLY A 23 -7.41 -22.18 -37.69
C GLY A 23 -7.95 -21.44 -36.47
N GLY A 24 -9.24 -21.60 -36.16
CA GLY A 24 -9.87 -21.00 -34.97
C GLY A 24 -9.28 -21.53 -33.67
N ILE A 25 -9.00 -22.83 -33.59
CA ILE A 25 -8.35 -23.45 -32.43
C ILE A 25 -6.94 -22.87 -32.25
N LEU A 26 -6.12 -22.86 -33.30
CA LEU A 26 -4.75 -22.32 -33.24
C LEU A 26 -4.73 -20.85 -32.84
N ALA A 27 -5.65 -20.04 -33.37
CA ALA A 27 -5.79 -18.64 -32.98
C ALA A 27 -6.17 -18.48 -31.49
N SER A 28 -7.08 -19.32 -30.97
CA SER A 28 -7.47 -19.30 -29.55
C SER A 28 -6.30 -19.66 -28.62
N PHE A 29 -5.51 -20.66 -28.98
CA PHE A 29 -4.30 -21.00 -28.23
C PHE A 29 -3.26 -19.88 -28.27
N GLN A 30 -3.04 -19.26 -29.44
CA GLN A 30 -2.08 -18.17 -29.59
C GLN A 30 -2.49 -16.92 -28.81
N THR A 31 -3.77 -16.55 -28.84
CA THR A 31 -4.28 -15.41 -28.06
C THR A 31 -4.18 -15.66 -26.56
N THR A 32 -4.50 -16.88 -26.09
CA THR A 32 -4.33 -17.28 -24.70
C THR A 32 -2.86 -17.20 -24.28
N ARG A 33 -1.93 -17.68 -25.13
CA ARG A 33 -0.49 -17.58 -24.87
C ARG A 33 -0.01 -16.14 -24.79
N MET A 34 -0.49 -15.26 -25.66
CA MET A 34 -0.14 -13.83 -25.63
C MET A 34 -0.68 -13.14 -24.38
N LYS A 35 -1.93 -13.43 -23.97
CA LYS A 35 -2.52 -12.91 -22.72
C LYS A 35 -1.70 -13.31 -21.49
N ILE A 36 -1.27 -14.57 -21.42
CA ILE A 36 -0.43 -15.09 -20.34
C ILE A 36 0.94 -14.38 -20.32
N LYS A 37 1.61 -14.28 -21.48
CA LYS A 37 2.92 -13.60 -21.58
C LYS A 37 2.85 -12.12 -21.21
N ASN A 38 1.75 -11.45 -21.54
CA ASN A 38 1.55 -10.03 -21.28
C ASN A 38 0.94 -9.75 -19.89
N GLY A 39 0.75 -10.79 -19.06
CA GLY A 39 0.31 -10.63 -17.67
C GLY A 39 -1.15 -10.22 -17.51
N TYR A 40 -1.99 -10.40 -18.54
CA TYR A 40 -3.44 -10.19 -18.38
C TYR A 40 -4.03 -11.29 -17.51
N PRO A 41 -4.91 -10.96 -16.55
CA PRO A 41 -5.58 -11.98 -15.75
C PRO A 41 -6.35 -12.91 -16.68
N LEU A 42 -6.16 -14.21 -16.51
CA LEU A 42 -6.99 -15.19 -17.19
C LEU A 42 -8.37 -15.12 -16.52
N GLU A 43 -9.31 -14.46 -17.18
CA GLU A 43 -10.71 -14.44 -16.77
C GLU A 43 -11.26 -15.85 -16.97
N GLY A 44 -11.68 -16.51 -15.89
CA GLY A 44 -12.49 -17.72 -15.98
C GLY A 44 -13.84 -17.39 -16.63
N MET A 45 -14.58 -18.42 -17.05
CA MET A 45 -15.90 -18.29 -17.71
C MET A 45 -16.99 -17.61 -16.84
N TRP A 46 -16.66 -17.23 -15.60
CA TRP A 46 -17.51 -16.56 -14.62
C TRP A 46 -16.86 -15.31 -14.00
N GLY A 47 -15.94 -14.63 -14.72
CA GLY A 47 -15.40 -13.33 -14.30
C GLY A 47 -14.46 -13.36 -13.09
N GLN A 48 -14.08 -14.54 -12.61
CA GLN A 48 -13.03 -14.69 -11.61
C GLN A 48 -11.67 -14.60 -12.32
N SER A 49 -10.90 -13.56 -11.99
CA SER A 49 -9.50 -13.47 -12.39
C SER A 49 -8.73 -14.59 -11.69
N LEU A 50 -8.45 -15.68 -12.40
CA LEU A 50 -7.47 -16.65 -11.93
C LEU A 50 -6.12 -15.95 -12.02
N LYS A 51 -5.69 -15.32 -10.92
CA LYS A 51 -4.28 -14.96 -10.71
C LYS A 51 -3.53 -16.23 -10.32
N PRO A 52 -2.80 -16.87 -11.23
CA PRO A 52 -2.03 -18.05 -10.87
C PRO A 52 -0.73 -17.54 -10.25
N GLY A 53 -0.60 -17.64 -8.93
CA GLY A 53 0.71 -17.62 -8.27
C GLY A 53 1.12 -16.42 -7.43
N SER A 54 0.27 -15.40 -7.18
CA SER A 54 0.67 -14.33 -6.25
C SER A 54 0.39 -14.64 -4.77
N ASP A 55 -0.44 -15.62 -4.44
CA ASP A 55 -1.02 -15.70 -3.09
C ASP A 55 0.03 -15.97 -1.99
N LYS A 56 0.97 -16.90 -2.20
CA LYS A 56 2.00 -17.21 -1.19
C LYS A 56 3.07 -16.11 -1.05
N GLN A 57 3.55 -15.56 -2.16
CA GLN A 57 4.57 -14.51 -2.13
C GLN A 57 3.99 -13.17 -1.69
N THR A 58 2.75 -12.85 -2.07
CA THR A 58 2.03 -11.67 -1.59
C THR A 58 1.68 -11.81 -0.10
N ALA A 59 1.21 -12.97 0.36
CA ALA A 59 0.97 -13.19 1.79
C ALA A 59 2.25 -13.02 2.62
N GLN A 60 3.38 -13.58 2.17
CA GLN A 60 4.67 -13.39 2.84
C GLN A 60 5.09 -11.92 2.90
N ARG A 61 4.95 -11.18 1.79
CA ARG A 61 5.23 -9.73 1.76
C ARG A 61 4.31 -8.94 2.70
N VAL A 62 3.03 -9.29 2.76
CA VAL A 62 2.07 -8.65 3.68
C VAL A 62 2.47 -8.91 5.14
N THR A 63 2.89 -10.13 5.47
CA THR A 63 3.40 -10.46 6.81
C THR A 63 4.66 -9.66 7.15
N LEU A 64 5.64 -9.59 6.24
CA LEU A 64 6.86 -8.81 6.43
C LEU A 64 6.56 -7.31 6.61
N LEU A 65 5.73 -6.73 5.74
CA LEU A 65 5.30 -5.33 5.85
C LEU A 65 4.53 -5.06 7.14
N THR A 66 3.75 -6.02 7.63
CA THR A 66 3.03 -5.88 8.90
C THR A 66 4.00 -5.86 10.08
N GLN A 67 5.07 -6.66 10.03
CA GLN A 67 6.13 -6.64 11.04
C GLN A 67 6.90 -5.31 11.03
N GLU A 68 7.30 -4.82 9.85
CA GLU A 68 7.95 -3.51 9.71
C GLU A 68 7.06 -2.37 10.23
N ASN A 69 5.76 -2.42 9.95
CA ASN A 69 4.81 -1.44 10.50
C ASN A 69 4.68 -1.51 12.03
N ALA A 70 4.79 -2.71 12.62
CA ALA A 70 4.75 -2.86 14.08
C ALA A 70 6.02 -2.29 14.73
N GLU A 71 7.18 -2.52 14.13
CA GLU A 71 8.47 -1.96 14.57
C GLU A 71 8.49 -0.44 14.47
N LEU A 72 8.10 0.13 13.31
CA LEU A 72 8.01 1.58 13.12
C LEU A 72 7.05 2.23 14.11
N ARG A 73 5.93 1.57 14.45
CA ARG A 73 5.00 2.09 15.47
C ARG A 73 5.62 2.08 16.87
N ALA A 74 6.43 1.09 17.19
CA ALA A 74 7.17 1.04 18.45
C ALA A 74 8.23 2.16 18.51
N GLU A 75 9.00 2.36 17.43
CA GLU A 75 9.97 3.47 17.35
C GLU A 75 9.29 4.83 17.47
N LEU A 76 8.19 5.04 16.74
CA LEU A 76 7.39 6.27 16.86
C LEU A 76 6.83 6.46 18.27
N GLY A 77 6.45 5.39 18.97
CA GLY A 77 6.05 5.43 20.37
C GLY A 77 7.18 5.95 21.27
N ALA A 78 8.38 5.38 21.15
CA ALA A 78 9.55 5.79 21.92
C ALA A 78 9.94 7.25 21.66
N ILE A 79 9.82 7.72 20.42
CA ILE A 79 10.05 9.13 20.06
C ILE A 79 8.98 10.02 20.72
N LYS A 80 7.71 9.63 20.69
CA LYS A 80 6.63 10.39 21.35
C LYS A 80 6.85 10.51 22.85
N ASP A 81 7.24 9.43 23.53
CA ASP A 81 7.51 9.46 24.97
C ASP A 81 8.66 10.42 25.32
N ARG A 82 9.70 10.46 24.47
CA ARG A 82 10.78 11.43 24.61
C ARG A 82 10.31 12.86 24.36
N LEU A 83 9.49 13.09 23.34
CA LEU A 83 8.93 14.40 23.06
C LEU A 83 8.05 14.91 24.22
N ALA A 84 7.22 14.05 24.81
CA ALA A 84 6.42 14.39 25.98
C ALA A 84 7.30 14.76 27.19
N ASN A 85 8.40 14.03 27.41
CA ASN A 85 9.37 14.36 28.44
C ASN A 85 10.05 15.72 28.19
N VAL A 86 10.41 16.02 26.94
CA VAL A 86 10.99 17.31 26.56
C VAL A 86 9.98 18.43 26.76
N GLU A 87 8.73 18.24 26.32
CA GLU A 87 7.64 19.20 26.53
C GLU A 87 7.47 19.52 28.01
N ARG A 88 7.46 18.49 28.88
CA ARG A 88 7.37 18.66 30.32
C ARG A 88 8.55 19.45 30.89
N ILE A 89 9.78 19.16 30.48
CA ILE A 89 10.97 19.89 30.95
C ILE A 89 10.91 21.37 30.55
N VAL A 90 10.56 21.65 29.29
CA VAL A 90 10.50 23.02 28.78
C VAL A 90 9.37 23.81 29.45
N THR A 91 8.22 23.16 29.66
CA THR A 91 7.05 23.79 30.28
C THR A 91 7.29 24.01 31.77
N ASP A 92 7.60 22.96 32.53
CA ASP A 92 7.76 23.04 33.99
C ASP A 92 8.96 23.93 34.35
N GLY A 93 10.10 23.77 33.67
CA GLY A 93 11.32 24.54 33.94
C GLY A 93 11.18 26.03 33.63
N GLY A 94 10.47 26.38 32.55
CA GLY A 94 10.27 27.76 32.14
C GLY A 94 9.41 28.57 33.12
N TYR A 95 8.31 27.99 33.59
CA TYR A 95 7.42 28.67 34.55
C TYR A 95 8.04 28.76 35.95
N HIS A 96 8.71 27.72 36.43
CA HIS A 96 9.36 27.73 37.74
C HIS A 96 10.52 28.73 37.80
N LEU A 97 11.40 28.76 36.80
CA LEU A 97 12.54 29.68 36.77
C LEU A 97 12.08 31.15 36.71
N GLY A 98 11.07 31.46 35.90
CA GLY A 98 10.52 32.83 35.81
C GLY A 98 9.97 33.31 37.16
N ALA A 99 9.19 32.46 37.83
CA ALA A 99 8.64 32.75 39.15
C ALA A 99 9.74 32.94 40.21
N GLU A 100 10.80 32.13 40.18
CA GLU A 100 11.95 32.28 41.08
C GLU A 100 12.73 33.59 40.84
N ILE A 101 12.91 33.98 39.57
CA ILE A 101 13.56 35.24 39.20
C ILE A 101 12.76 36.44 39.70
N ASP A 102 11.45 36.45 39.49
CA ASP A 102 10.59 37.55 39.95
C ASP A 102 10.58 37.62 41.49
N ALA A 103 10.50 36.48 42.19
CA ALA A 103 10.58 36.44 43.65
C ALA A 103 11.93 36.94 44.20
N LEU A 104 13.05 36.67 43.52
CA LEU A 104 14.35 37.22 43.86
C LEU A 104 14.43 38.73 43.57
N ARG A 105 13.85 39.19 42.45
CA ARG A 105 13.80 40.61 42.09
C ARG A 105 13.02 41.42 43.12
N ASP A 106 11.85 40.93 43.52
CA ASP A 106 11.00 41.63 44.50
C ASP A 106 11.66 41.73 45.87
N ARG A 107 12.34 40.65 46.31
CA ARG A 107 13.11 40.64 47.56
C ARG A 107 14.32 41.57 47.51
N ALA A 108 14.99 41.67 46.34
CA ALA A 108 16.08 42.61 46.15
C ALA A 108 15.58 44.07 46.20
N LEU A 109 14.44 44.36 45.55
CA LEU A 109 13.80 45.68 45.57
C LEU A 109 13.37 46.10 46.98
N SER A 110 12.74 45.20 47.75
CA SER A 110 12.34 45.50 49.13
C SER A 110 13.54 45.86 50.01
N ASN A 111 14.63 45.10 49.89
CA ASN A 111 15.87 45.36 50.63
C ASN A 111 16.51 46.71 50.28
N LEU A 112 16.38 47.17 49.03
CA LEU A 112 16.87 48.48 48.60
C LEU A 112 16.04 49.60 49.22
N THR A 113 14.71 49.47 49.24
CA THR A 113 13.83 50.44 49.90
C THR A 113 14.03 50.51 51.41
N ASP A 114 14.31 49.38 52.07
CA ASP A 114 14.58 49.35 53.50
C ASP A 114 15.90 50.08 53.84
N ARG A 115 16.93 49.96 52.99
CA ARG A 115 18.18 50.73 53.13
C ARG A 115 18.02 52.23 52.86
N GLN A 116 17.05 52.64 52.05
CA GLN A 116 16.80 54.07 51.79
C GLN A 116 16.01 54.75 52.91
N LYS A 117 15.32 53.98 53.75
CA LYS A 117 14.52 54.48 54.89
C LYS A 117 15.29 54.49 56.22
N ALA A 118 16.44 53.83 56.28
CA ALA A 118 17.36 53.84 57.43
C ALA A 118 18.40 54.96 57.29
#